data_AF-B7QHR3-F1
#
_entry.id   AF-B7QHR3-F1
#
_cell.length_a   1.000
_cell.length_b   1.000
_cell.length_c   1.000
_cell.angle_alpha   90.00
_cell.angle_beta   90.00
_cell.angle_gamma   90.00
#
_symmetry.space_group_name_H-M   'P 1'
#
loop_
_entity.id
_entity.type
_entity.pdbx_description
1 polymer ?
#
loop_
_entity_poly.entity_id
_entity_poly.type
_entity_poly.pdbx_seq_one_letter_code
_entity_poly.pdbx_strand_id
1 'polypeptide(L)' 'ETELHSSRENEFLLRFLRLRKYNVDEALKNIKDYYKIRKECSSVFGDFVPSRAKPAARSVVMVLPQRDVHGRPVLLLKS' A
#
# COMPACT_ATOMS: atom_id res chain seq x y z
N GLU A 1 -16.98 17.93 -0.75
CA GLU A 1 -15.95 16.86 -0.80
C GLU A 1 -16.40 15.80 -1.80
N THR A 2 -15.52 15.35 -2.69
CA THR A 2 -15.85 14.24 -3.61
C THR A 2 -15.94 12.94 -2.79
N GLU A 3 -16.99 12.15 -2.99
CA GLU A 3 -17.13 10.87 -2.28
C GLU A 3 -15.92 9.98 -2.57
N LEU A 4 -15.22 9.59 -1.50
CA LEU A 4 -14.10 8.68 -1.61
C LEU A 4 -14.66 7.26 -1.76
N HIS A 5 -14.63 6.72 -2.98
CA HIS A 5 -14.94 5.31 -3.27
C HIS A 5 -13.86 4.39 -2.70
N SER A 6 -13.84 4.30 -1.37
CA SER A 6 -12.94 3.45 -0.61
C SER A 6 -13.60 2.13 -0.22
N SER A 7 -12.80 1.07 -0.09
CA SER A 7 -13.30 -0.16 0.50
C SER A 7 -13.73 0.12 1.95
N ARG A 8 -14.90 -0.39 2.33
CA ARG A 8 -15.43 -0.32 3.69
C ARG A 8 -15.19 -1.61 4.48
N GLU A 9 -14.43 -2.55 3.93
CA GLU A 9 -14.08 -3.79 4.59
C GLU A 9 -13.19 -3.52 5.82
N ASN A 10 -13.49 -4.20 6.93
CA ASN A 10 -12.78 -4.00 8.19
C ASN A 10 -11.26 -4.23 8.04
N GLU A 11 -10.84 -5.28 7.35
CA GLU A 11 -9.42 -5.60 7.13
C GLU A 11 -8.68 -4.54 6.32
N PHE A 12 -9.38 -3.81 5.46
CA PHE A 12 -8.80 -2.68 4.72
C PHE A 12 -8.64 -1.47 5.65
N LEU A 13 -9.71 -1.08 6.35
CA LEU A 13 -9.71 0.10 7.23
C LEU A 13 -8.74 -0.06 8.42
N LEU A 14 -8.62 -1.28 8.96
CA LEU A 14 -7.72 -1.58 10.07
C LEU A 14 -6.24 -1.31 9.75
N ARG A 15 -5.83 -1.36 8.47
CA ARG A 15 -4.44 -1.04 8.07
C ARG A 15 -4.09 0.41 8.41
N PHE A 16 -5.02 1.33 8.16
CA PHE A 16 -4.84 2.76 8.38
C PHE A 16 -5.00 3.12 9.86
N LEU A 17 -5.97 2.51 10.54
CA LEU A 17 -6.16 2.69 11.98
C LEU A 17 -4.95 2.22 12.78
N ARG A 18 -4.42 1.02 12.50
CA ARG A 18 -3.22 0.50 13.18
C ARG A 18 -2.00 1.40 12.96
N LEU A 19 -1.79 1.88 11.72
CA LEU A 19 -0.70 2.79 11.38
C LEU A 19 -0.76 4.11 12.18
N ARG A 20 -1.96 4.60 12.48
CA ARG A 20 -2.21 5.86 13.19
C ARG A 20 -2.58 5.68 14.66
N LYS A 21 -2.23 4.54 15.26
CA LYS A 21 -2.55 4.22 16.67
C LYS A 21 -4.02 4.46 17.02
N TYR A 22 -4.92 4.14 16.08
CA TYR A 22 -6.37 4.30 16.18
C TYR A 22 -6.88 5.74 16.27
N ASN A 23 -6.06 6.75 15.95
CA ASN A 23 -6.55 8.09 15.69
C ASN A 23 -7.36 8.12 14.38
N VAL A 24 -8.66 8.37 14.50
CA VAL A 24 -9.62 8.29 13.38
C VAL A 24 -9.38 9.39 12.34
N ASP A 25 -9.12 10.62 12.78
CA ASP A 25 -8.93 11.75 11.87
C ASP A 25 -7.64 11.59 11.04
N GLU A 26 -6.55 11.18 11.69
CA GLU A 26 -5.30 10.88 11.00
C GLU A 26 -5.44 9.68 10.06
N ALA A 27 -6.18 8.64 10.45
CA ALA A 27 -6.45 7.48 9.60
C ALA A 27 -7.25 7.89 8.36
N LEU A 28 -8.30 8.71 8.53
CA LEU A 28 -9.11 9.23 7.44
C LEU A 28 -8.27 10.06 6.47
N LYS A 29 -7.42 10.96 6.98
CA LYS A 29 -6.47 11.72 6.16
C LYS A 29 -5.56 10.77 5.36
N ASN A 30 -5.06 9.72 6.00
CA ASN A 30 -4.16 8.77 5.36
C ASN A 30 -4.86 7.93 4.26
N ILE A 31 -6.13 7.57 4.45
CA ILE A 31 -6.94 6.91 3.40
C ILE A 31 -7.15 7.85 2.22
N LYS A 32 -7.48 9.14 2.47
CA LYS A 32 -7.61 10.16 1.40
C LYS A 32 -6.31 10.27 0.59
N ASP A 33 -5.16 10.36 1.25
CA ASP A 33 -3.84 10.41 0.61
C ASP A 33 -3.53 9.13 -0.21
N TYR A 34 -3.88 7.96 0.32
CA TYR A 34 -3.70 6.68 -0.37
C TYR A 34 -4.44 6.63 -1.72
N TYR A 35 -5.69 7.08 -1.76
CA TYR A 35 -6.46 7.14 -3.01
C TYR A 35 -6.01 8.27 -3.95
N LYS A 36 -5.56 9.40 -3.40
CA LYS A 36 -4.98 10.50 -4.18
C LYS A 36 -3.78 10.01 -5.00
N ILE A 37 -2.82 9.32 -4.37
CA ILE A 37 -1.63 8.79 -5.07
C ILE A 37 -2.04 7.78 -6.15
N ARG A 38 -3.02 6.91 -5.89
CA ARG A 38 -3.48 5.94 -6.89
C ARG A 38 -4.13 6.60 -8.11
N LYS A 39 -4.82 7.71 -7.90
CA LYS A 39 -5.40 8.52 -8.98
C LYS A 39 -4.31 9.26 -9.77
N GLU A 40 -3.37 9.89 -9.08
CA GLU A 40 -2.28 10.65 -9.69
C GLU A 40 -1.30 9.76 -10.46
N CYS A 41 -1.04 8.55 -9.96
CA CYS A 41 -0.18 7.56 -10.60
C CYS A 41 -0.99 6.47 -11.32
N SER A 42 -2.04 6.86 -12.06
CA SER A 42 -2.93 5.91 -12.76
C SER A 42 -2.21 5.00 -13.76
N SER A 43 -1.08 5.44 -14.32
CA SER A 43 -0.20 4.62 -15.18
C SER A 43 0.38 3.39 -14.48
N VAL A 44 0.51 3.44 -13.14
CA VAL A 44 0.96 2.33 -12.30
C VAL A 44 -0.23 1.57 -11.73
N PHE A 45 -1.25 2.29 -11.24
CA PHE A 45 -2.32 1.70 -10.43
C PHE A 45 -3.58 1.31 -11.19
N GLY A 46 -3.74 1.73 -12.46
CA GLY A 46 -4.93 1.45 -13.27
C GLY A 46 -5.16 -0.03 -13.52
N ASP A 47 -4.11 -0.77 -13.89
CA ASP A 47 -4.12 -2.21 -14.11
C ASP A 47 -3.13 -2.92 -13.17
N PHE A 48 -3.27 -2.66 -11.85
CA PHE A 48 -2.34 -3.14 -10.84
C PHE A 48 -2.53 -4.64 -10.50
N VAL A 49 -2.27 -5.49 -11.49
CA VAL A 49 -2.35 -6.95 -11.39
C VAL A 49 -1.00 -7.61 -11.74
N PRO A 50 -0.66 -8.77 -11.14
CA PRO A 50 0.64 -9.41 -11.36
C PRO A 50 0.97 -9.72 -12.83
N SER A 51 -0.04 -10.00 -13.65
CA SER A 51 0.11 -10.28 -15.08
C SER A 51 0.54 -9.07 -15.90
N ARG A 52 0.27 -7.85 -15.42
CA ARG A 52 0.60 -6.58 -16.08
C ARG A 52 1.91 -5.97 -15.58
N ALA A 53 2.48 -6.51 -14.51
CA ALA A 53 3.78 -6.07 -14.01
C ALA A 53 4.90 -6.37 -15.03
N LYS A 54 5.73 -5.36 -15.34
CA LYS A 54 6.89 -5.51 -16.23
C LYS A 54 7.82 -6.63 -15.72
N PRO A 55 8.39 -7.49 -16.59
CA PRO A 55 9.29 -8.56 -16.15
C PRO A 55 10.44 -8.07 -15.27
N ALA A 56 11.03 -6.92 -15.60
CA ALA A 56 12.08 -6.30 -14.81
C ALA A 56 11.63 -5.97 -13.37
N ALA A 57 10.38 -5.56 -13.16
CA ALA A 57 9.88 -5.26 -11.82
C ALA A 57 9.82 -6.52 -10.92
N ARG A 58 9.77 -7.71 -11.50
CA ARG A 58 9.73 -8.98 -10.75
C ARG A 58 11.08 -9.37 -10.15
N SER A 59 12.19 -8.83 -10.65
CA SER A 59 13.55 -9.18 -10.19
C SER A 59 14.25 -8.06 -9.42
N VAL A 60 13.65 -6.87 -9.35
CA VAL A 60 14.23 -5.70 -8.67
C VAL A 60 14.08 -5.78 -7.15
N VAL A 61 13.00 -6.39 -6.65
CA VAL A 61 12.70 -6.48 -5.22
C VAL A 61 12.49 -7.93 -4.81
N MET A 62 13.18 -8.35 -3.75
CA MET A 62 12.95 -9.63 -3.08
C MET A 62 12.47 -9.38 -1.64
N VAL A 63 11.43 -10.09 -1.22
CA VAL A 63 11.00 -10.12 0.19
C VAL A 63 11.68 -11.32 0.86
N LEU A 64 12.44 -11.07 1.93
CA LEU A 64 13.05 -12.17 2.69
C LEU A 64 12.02 -12.94 3.50
N PRO A 65 12.16 -14.28 3.63
CA PRO A 65 11.25 -15.08 4.44
C PRO A 65 11.42 -14.78 5.95
N GLN A 66 12.62 -14.39 6.37
CA GLN A 66 12.90 -13.97 7.74
C GLN A 66 12.56 -12.49 7.94
N ARG A 67 11.96 -12.21 9.09
CA ARG A 67 11.78 -10.84 9.58
C ARG A 67 13.04 -10.40 10.32
N ASP A 68 13.21 -9.09 10.47
CA ASP A 68 14.28 -8.57 11.31
C ASP A 68 14.01 -8.77 12.82
N VAL A 69 14.95 -8.33 13.67
CA VAL A 69 14.86 -8.46 15.13
C VAL A 69 13.67 -7.72 15.76
N HIS A 70 13.01 -6.83 15.02
CA HIS A 70 11.80 -6.11 15.44
C HIS A 70 10.53 -6.67 14.78
N GLY A 71 10.63 -7.80 14.05
CA GLY A 71 9.51 -8.42 13.37
C GLY A 71 9.07 -7.68 12.10
N ARG A 72 9.91 -6.80 11.51
CA ARG A 72 9.57 -6.08 10.27
C ARG A 72 9.90 -6.93 9.04
N PRO A 73 9.08 -6.90 7.97
CA PRO A 73 9.45 -7.49 6.68
C PRO A 73 10.70 -6.84 6.12
N VAL A 74 11.63 -7.63 5.58
CA VAL A 74 12.87 -7.14 4.97
C VAL A 74 12.75 -7.24 3.45
N LEU A 75 12.93 -6.10 2.77
CA LEU A 75 12.95 -6.01 1.31
C LEU A 75 14.38 -5.76 0.85
N LEU A 76 14.89 -6.61 -0.04
CA LEU A 76 16.17 -6.41 -0.73
C LEU A 76 15.91 -5.81 -2.10
N LEU A 77 16.62 -4.72 -2.43
CA LEU A 77 16.61 -4.14 -3.77
C LEU A 77 17.88 -4.52 -4.51
N LYS A 78 17.73 -5.03 -5.73
CA LYS A 78 18.83 -5.29 -6.65
C LYS A 78 19.03 -4.08 -7.56
N SER A 79 20.19 -3.44 -7.43
CA SER A 79 20.67 -2.39 -8.35
C SER A 79 21.38 -2.98 -9.56
#